data_AF-A0AAV1S882-F1
#
_entry.id   AF-A0AAV1S882-F1
#
_cell.length_a   1.000
_cell.length_b   1.000
_cell.length_c   1.000
_cell.angle_alpha   90.00
_cell.angle_beta   90.00
_cell.angle_gamma   90.00
#
_symmetry.space_group_name_H-M   'P 1'
#
loop_
_entity.id
_entity.type
_entity.pdbx_description
1 polymer ?
#
loop_
_entity_poly.entity_id
_entity_poly.type
_entity_poly.pdbx_seq_one_letter_code
_entity_poly.pdbx_strand_id
1 'polypeptide(L)'
;MDYVQQNTAELQPVFYTTGKIGDSITKRVYNIPELHEKSLLLSKHGWLRLFSVMASSNSSLYFVHLFTGSKIYLPCLGISSLERPIFAITAPPTSEDCVIFIVSCIEDKVGNDCAKIKFCHRRQSAWSTGIISVEDYRISDVDNLVFAGGFFYCLHQGGHLSAFSVSGHSWTVCRSDRWLGIERCS
;
A
#
# COMPACT_ATOMS: atom_id res chain seq x y z
N MET A 1 -27.24 -8.41 -31.82
CA MET A 1 -25.79 -8.39 -31.52
C MET A 1 -25.60 -7.24 -30.56
N ASP A 2 -25.75 -7.56 -29.28
CA ASP A 2 -25.86 -6.55 -28.23
C ASP A 2 -24.46 -6.15 -27.76
N TYR A 3 -24.19 -4.85 -27.83
CA TYR A 3 -23.02 -4.20 -27.26
C TYR A 3 -23.13 -4.27 -25.73
N VAL A 4 -22.35 -5.13 -25.09
CA VAL A 4 -22.15 -5.08 -23.64
C VAL A 4 -21.06 -4.06 -23.36
N GLN A 5 -21.46 -2.93 -22.78
CA GLN A 5 -20.55 -1.94 -22.19
C GLN A 5 -19.72 -2.63 -21.10
N GLN A 6 -18.40 -2.69 -21.30
CA GLN A 6 -17.48 -3.06 -20.24
C GLN A 6 -17.39 -1.90 -19.25
N ASN A 7 -17.90 -2.16 -18.05
CA ASN A 7 -17.77 -1.31 -16.87
C ASN A 7 -16.30 -0.94 -16.67
N THR A 8 -15.99 0.34 -16.82
CA THR A 8 -14.68 0.93 -16.56
C THR A 8 -14.59 1.08 -15.04
N ALA A 9 -14.07 0.05 -14.36
CA ALA A 9 -13.69 0.18 -12.96
C ALA A 9 -12.64 1.31 -12.86
N GLU A 10 -12.94 2.34 -12.07
CA GLU A 10 -12.03 3.45 -11.79
C GLU A 10 -10.75 2.89 -11.16
N LEU A 11 -9.74 2.66 -11.99
CA LEU A 11 -8.39 2.36 -11.55
C LEU A 11 -7.89 3.60 -10.80
N GLN A 12 -7.51 3.45 -9.52
CA GLN A 12 -6.70 4.47 -8.86
C GLN A 12 -5.55 4.85 -9.81
N PRO A 13 -5.20 6.15 -9.93
CA PRO A 13 -4.22 6.58 -10.92
C PRO A 13 -2.86 5.97 -10.58
N VAL A 14 -2.52 4.89 -11.27
CA VAL A 14 -1.15 4.42 -11.39
C VAL A 14 -0.44 5.49 -12.22
N PHE A 15 0.18 6.45 -11.55
CA PHE A 15 0.98 7.45 -12.24
C PHE A 15 2.23 6.75 -12.78
N TYR A 16 2.22 6.49 -14.09
CA TYR A 16 3.45 6.22 -14.84
C TYR A 16 4.21 7.53 -14.89
N THR A 17 5.36 7.59 -14.24
CA THR A 17 6.13 8.83 -14.25
C THR A 17 6.86 8.95 -15.58
N THR A 18 6.91 10.17 -16.13
CA THR A 18 7.75 10.51 -17.29
C THR A 18 9.24 10.64 -16.93
N GLY A 19 9.63 10.27 -15.70
CA GLY A 19 10.96 10.55 -15.18
C GLY A 19 11.15 12.02 -14.80
N LYS A 20 10.08 12.80 -14.62
CA LYS A 20 10.18 14.24 -14.32
C LYS A 20 9.45 14.58 -13.02
N ILE A 21 10.13 15.30 -12.12
CA ILE A 21 9.53 15.84 -10.90
C ILE A 21 9.65 17.36 -10.93
N GLY A 22 8.53 18.05 -10.74
CA GLY A 22 8.49 19.50 -10.59
C GLY A 22 8.57 19.92 -9.12
N ASP A 23 9.36 20.94 -8.83
CA ASP A 23 9.33 21.68 -7.57
C ASP A 23 8.53 22.98 -7.78
N SER A 24 7.38 23.10 -7.10
CA SER A 24 6.50 24.25 -7.23
C SER A 24 7.09 25.53 -6.61
N ILE A 25 8.02 25.40 -5.66
CA ILE A 25 8.65 26.51 -4.95
C ILE A 25 9.78 27.08 -5.82
N THR A 26 10.67 26.22 -6.32
CA THR A 26 11.81 26.67 -7.13
C THR A 26 11.48 26.79 -8.62
N LYS A 27 10.31 26.32 -9.04
CA LYS A 27 9.89 26.18 -10.45
C LYS A 27 10.87 25.36 -11.30
N ARG A 28 11.65 24.47 -10.67
CA ARG A 28 12.62 23.60 -11.34
C ARG A 28 11.98 22.26 -11.66
N VAL A 29 12.39 21.69 -12.79
CA VAL A 29 12.03 20.33 -13.18
C VAL A 29 13.29 19.48 -13.12
N TYR A 30 13.24 18.41 -12.33
CA TYR A 30 14.30 17.44 -12.19
C TYR A 30 14.00 16.24 -13.09
N ASN A 31 14.93 15.91 -13.97
CA ASN A 31 14.88 14.66 -14.73
C ASN A 31 15.51 13.56 -13.86
N ILE A 32 14.73 12.54 -13.56
CA ILE A 32 15.11 11.32 -12.84
C ILE A 32 14.75 10.16 -13.78
N PRO A 33 15.63 9.82 -14.75
CA PRO A 33 15.39 8.76 -15.73
C PRO A 33 15.02 7.43 -15.07
N GLU A 34 15.50 7.20 -13.84
CA GLU A 34 15.19 6.04 -13.04
C GLU A 34 13.72 5.92 -12.66
N LEU A 35 12.87 6.93 -12.86
CA LEU A 35 11.42 6.83 -12.61
C LEU A 35 10.61 6.56 -13.89
N HIS A 36 11.24 6.56 -15.07
CA HIS A 36 10.57 6.37 -16.34
C HIS A 36 9.83 5.02 -16.37
N GLU A 37 8.55 5.04 -16.76
CA GLU A 37 7.66 3.86 -16.83
C GLU A 37 7.46 3.11 -15.51
N LYS A 38 7.86 3.71 -14.39
CA LYS A 38 7.60 3.15 -13.06
C LYS A 38 6.31 3.71 -12.51
N SER A 39 5.55 2.85 -11.86
CA SER A 39 4.40 3.25 -11.08
C SER A 39 4.90 3.90 -9.80
N LEU A 40 4.50 5.16 -9.58
CA LEU A 40 4.71 5.88 -8.33
C LEU A 40 3.51 5.66 -7.42
N LEU A 41 3.72 5.15 -6.20
CA LEU A 41 2.60 4.81 -5.31
C LEU A 41 2.63 5.47 -3.92
N LEU A 42 3.75 6.04 -3.47
CA LEU A 42 3.85 6.68 -2.15
C LEU A 42 5.02 7.65 -2.08
N SER A 43 4.83 8.79 -1.41
CA SER A 43 5.89 9.68 -0.93
C SER A 43 5.76 9.83 0.58
N LYS A 44 6.73 9.31 1.35
CA LYS A 44 6.76 9.44 2.82
C LYS A 44 8.22 9.52 3.29
N HIS A 45 8.50 10.40 4.25
CA HIS A 45 9.84 10.58 4.83
C HIS A 45 10.96 10.93 3.82
N GLY A 46 10.63 11.62 2.71
CA GLY A 46 11.62 11.98 1.67
C GLY A 46 12.00 10.84 0.72
N TRP A 47 11.34 9.68 0.85
CA TRP A 47 11.51 8.54 -0.05
C TRP A 47 10.32 8.42 -0.99
N LEU A 48 10.62 8.15 -2.27
CA LEU A 48 9.63 7.69 -3.21
C LEU A 48 9.57 6.17 -3.23
N ARG A 49 8.36 5.69 -3.42
CA ARG A 49 8.07 4.28 -3.60
C ARG A 49 7.86 3.99 -5.08
N LEU A 50 8.70 3.11 -5.61
CA LEU A 50 8.61 2.70 -7.01
C LEU A 50 8.32 1.21 -7.09
N PHE A 51 7.36 0.91 -7.94
CA PHE A 51 7.10 -0.44 -8.37
C PHE A 51 7.63 -0.59 -9.80
N SER A 52 8.55 -1.54 -9.99
CA SER A 52 8.95 -1.94 -11.34
C SER A 52 8.08 -3.12 -11.74
N VAL A 53 6.99 -2.87 -12.49
CA VAL A 53 6.25 -3.92 -13.19
C VAL A 53 7.14 -4.35 -14.36
N MET A 54 8.11 -5.24 -14.14
CA MET A 54 8.61 -6.00 -15.29
C MET A 54 7.48 -6.96 -15.66
N ALA A 55 7.09 -6.98 -16.93
CA ALA A 55 6.01 -7.80 -17.49
C ALA A 55 6.30 -9.32 -17.47
N SER A 56 7.12 -9.78 -16.54
CA SER A 56 7.49 -11.16 -16.28
C SER A 56 7.57 -11.38 -14.77
N SER A 57 7.44 -12.63 -14.34
CA SER A 57 7.26 -13.15 -12.97
C SER A 57 8.19 -12.65 -11.84
N ASN A 58 9.09 -11.70 -12.11
CA ASN A 58 10.09 -11.14 -11.19
C ASN A 58 9.91 -9.62 -11.01
N SER A 59 8.74 -9.20 -10.54
CA SER A 59 8.50 -7.82 -10.12
C SER A 59 9.39 -7.47 -8.92
N SER A 60 10.25 -6.47 -9.07
CA SER A 60 11.12 -5.97 -8.00
C SER A 60 10.53 -4.73 -7.35
N LEU A 61 10.44 -4.75 -6.02
CA LEU A 61 9.97 -3.63 -5.22
C LEU A 61 11.15 -2.97 -4.51
N TYR A 62 11.24 -1.65 -4.56
CA TYR A 62 12.30 -0.91 -3.89
C TYR A 62 11.88 0.53 -3.56
N PHE A 63 12.56 1.11 -2.58
CA PHE A 63 12.48 2.54 -2.28
C PHE A 63 13.61 3.28 -2.98
N VAL A 64 13.34 4.51 -3.44
CA VAL A 64 14.34 5.40 -4.02
C VAL A 64 14.36 6.71 -3.25
N HIS A 65 15.55 7.13 -2.84
CA HIS A 65 15.74 8.43 -2.24
C HIS A 65 15.78 9.50 -3.33
N LEU A 66 14.96 10.54 -3.17
CA LEU A 66 14.74 11.56 -4.21
C LEU A 66 15.99 12.32 -4.62
N PHE A 67 16.85 12.66 -3.67
CA PHE A 67 17.97 13.56 -3.91
C PHE A 67 19.27 12.83 -4.21
N THR A 68 19.43 11.61 -3.70
CA THR A 68 20.68 10.85 -3.84
C THR A 68 20.56 9.71 -4.85
N GLY A 69 19.34 9.36 -5.28
CA GLY A 69 19.09 8.21 -6.14
C GLY A 69 19.34 6.85 -5.46
N SER A 70 19.66 6.84 -4.15
CA SER A 70 19.95 5.63 -3.39
C SER A 70 18.75 4.69 -3.40
N LYS A 71 19.00 3.40 -3.62
CA LYS A 71 17.95 2.37 -3.74
C LYS A 71 18.00 1.40 -2.58
N ILE A 72 16.82 1.05 -2.08
CA ILE A 72 16.64 0.04 -1.03
C ILE A 72 15.74 -1.05 -1.59
N TYR A 73 16.32 -2.19 -1.91
CA TYR A 73 15.60 -3.35 -2.45
C TYR A 73 14.85 -4.11 -1.35
N LEU A 74 13.61 -4.48 -1.66
CA LEU A 74 12.77 -5.33 -0.81
C LEU A 74 12.78 -6.78 -1.33
N PRO A 75 12.42 -7.76 -0.48
CA PRO A 75 12.27 -9.13 -0.92
C PRO A 75 11.28 -9.27 -2.08
N CYS A 76 11.51 -10.28 -2.93
CA CYS A 76 10.63 -10.56 -4.06
C CYS A 76 9.18 -10.70 -3.59
N LEU A 77 8.27 -9.96 -4.22
CA LEU A 77 6.86 -9.94 -3.90
C LEU A 77 6.08 -10.64 -5.03
N GLY A 78 5.35 -11.70 -4.71
CA GLY A 78 4.47 -12.38 -5.68
C GLY A 78 3.20 -11.56 -5.95
N ILE A 79 3.31 -10.53 -6.81
CA ILE A 79 2.23 -9.55 -7.04
C ILE A 79 1.06 -10.10 -7.87
N SER A 80 1.25 -11.20 -8.61
CA SER A 80 0.17 -11.86 -9.37
C SER A 80 -1.04 -12.28 -8.53
N SER A 81 -0.89 -12.31 -7.21
CA SER A 81 -1.92 -12.72 -6.26
C SER A 81 -2.48 -11.58 -5.41
N LEU A 82 -2.22 -10.32 -5.82
CA LEU A 82 -2.70 -9.10 -5.19
C LEU A 82 -3.54 -8.31 -6.20
N GLU A 83 -4.72 -7.87 -5.77
CA GLU A 83 -5.58 -6.95 -6.51
C GLU A 83 -5.52 -5.57 -5.86
N ARG A 84 -5.27 -4.53 -6.67
CA ARG A 84 -5.19 -3.12 -6.24
C ARG A 84 -4.48 -2.93 -4.87
N PRO A 85 -3.26 -3.45 -4.69
CA PRO A 85 -2.60 -3.38 -3.39
C PRO A 85 -2.34 -1.93 -2.95
N ILE A 86 -2.51 -1.65 -1.67
CA ILE A 86 -2.10 -0.40 -0.99
C ILE A 86 -1.06 -0.73 0.08
N PHE A 87 -0.17 0.22 0.38
CA PHE A 87 1.05 -0.04 1.11
C PHE A 87 1.43 1.15 1.98
N ALA A 88 1.97 0.87 3.16
CA ALA A 88 2.46 1.89 4.10
C ALA A 88 3.70 1.39 4.85
N ILE A 89 4.42 2.33 5.46
CA ILE A 89 5.62 2.06 6.26
C ILE A 89 5.52 2.71 7.63
N THR A 90 6.10 2.05 8.63
CA THR A 90 6.10 2.51 10.03
C THR A 90 7.09 3.64 10.30
N ALA A 91 8.22 3.62 9.61
CA ALA A 91 9.36 4.52 9.80
C ALA A 91 10.06 4.77 8.44
N PRO A 92 11.04 5.67 8.34
CA PRO A 92 11.85 5.82 7.14
C PRO A 92 12.45 4.48 6.68
N PRO A 93 12.51 4.17 5.37
CA PRO A 93 13.03 2.89 4.86
C PRO A 93 14.48 2.55 5.24
N THR A 94 15.24 3.55 5.71
CA THR A 94 16.60 3.41 6.24
C THR A 94 16.64 2.93 7.69
N SER A 95 15.54 3.06 8.43
CA SER A 95 15.43 2.54 9.78
C SER A 95 15.34 1.01 9.74
N GLU A 96 16.10 0.36 10.61
CA GLU A 96 16.10 -1.09 10.75
C GLU A 96 14.75 -1.64 11.25
N ASP A 97 14.03 -0.83 12.02
CA ASP A 97 12.71 -1.16 12.59
C ASP A 97 11.56 -0.82 11.64
N CYS A 98 11.86 -0.35 10.43
CA CYS A 98 10.85 -0.09 9.41
C CYS A 98 10.13 -1.39 9.04
N VAL A 99 8.82 -1.40 9.22
CA VAL A 99 7.93 -2.45 8.73
C VAL A 99 7.21 -1.92 7.50
N ILE A 100 7.28 -2.70 6.43
CA ILE A 100 6.50 -2.48 5.22
C ILE A 100 5.24 -3.32 5.35
N PHE A 101 4.08 -2.70 5.17
CA PHE A 101 2.78 -3.36 5.19
C PHE A 101 2.08 -3.15 3.85
N ILE A 102 1.41 -4.19 3.39
CA ILE A 102 0.65 -4.26 2.14
C ILE A 102 -0.70 -4.86 2.48
N VAL A 103 -1.76 -4.23 1.98
CA VAL A 103 -3.11 -4.77 2.02
C VAL A 103 -3.67 -4.79 0.60
N SER A 104 -4.39 -5.86 0.29
CA SER A 104 -5.07 -6.06 -0.98
C SER A 104 -6.36 -6.80 -0.67
N CYS A 105 -7.49 -6.24 -1.08
CA CYS A 105 -8.77 -6.94 -0.98
C CYS A 105 -8.90 -7.83 -2.22
N ILE A 106 -9.20 -9.11 -1.99
CA ILE A 106 -9.30 -10.14 -3.03
C ILE A 106 -10.54 -10.98 -2.78
N GLU A 107 -11.00 -11.68 -3.80
CA GLU A 107 -11.99 -12.74 -3.65
C GLU A 107 -11.29 -14.07 -3.31
N ASP A 108 -11.79 -14.81 -2.32
CA ASP A 108 -11.32 -16.16 -2.04
C ASP A 108 -11.86 -17.20 -3.03
N LYS A 109 -11.47 -18.47 -2.87
CA LYS A 109 -11.89 -19.55 -3.79
C LYS A 109 -13.40 -19.86 -3.78
N VAL A 110 -14.13 -19.35 -2.80
CA VAL A 110 -15.56 -19.64 -2.56
C VAL A 110 -16.40 -18.38 -2.83
N GLY A 111 -15.80 -17.27 -3.24
CA GLY A 111 -16.50 -16.03 -3.59
C GLY A 111 -16.64 -15.04 -2.43
N ASN A 112 -15.89 -15.21 -1.34
CA ASN A 112 -15.94 -14.28 -0.20
C ASN A 112 -14.84 -13.22 -0.30
N ASP A 113 -15.22 -11.98 -0.01
CA ASP A 113 -14.29 -10.86 0.02
C ASP A 113 -13.36 -10.99 1.24
N CYS A 114 -12.05 -10.97 1.00
CA CYS A 114 -11.02 -11.14 2.02
C CYS A 114 -9.96 -10.05 1.89
N ALA A 115 -9.39 -9.61 3.01
CA ALA A 115 -8.18 -8.79 3.02
C ALA A 115 -6.94 -9.69 3.08
N LYS A 116 -6.15 -9.68 2.01
CA LYS A 116 -4.82 -10.27 1.99
C LYS A 116 -3.79 -9.24 2.45
N ILE A 117 -3.14 -9.55 3.56
CA ILE A 117 -2.10 -8.71 4.14
C ILE A 117 -0.73 -9.34 3.89
N LYS A 118 0.25 -8.50 3.58
CA LYS A 118 1.66 -8.89 3.57
C LYS A 118 2.46 -7.87 4.34
N PHE A 119 3.37 -8.32 5.18
CA PHE A 119 4.28 -7.41 5.88
C PHE A 119 5.68 -7.99 5.97
N CYS A 120 6.66 -7.09 6.05
CA CYS A 120 8.07 -7.43 6.08
C CYS A 120 8.80 -6.39 6.90
N HIS A 121 9.59 -6.82 7.88
CA HIS A 121 10.59 -5.94 8.49
C HIS A 121 11.71 -5.69 7.47
N ARG A 122 12.30 -4.50 7.50
CA ARG A 122 13.37 -4.12 6.58
C ARG A 122 14.55 -5.11 6.57
N ARG A 123 14.84 -5.75 7.71
CA ARG A 123 15.92 -6.74 7.89
C ARG A 123 15.56 -8.16 7.44
N GLN A 124 14.29 -8.42 7.14
CA GLN A 124 13.84 -9.75 6.74
C GLN A 124 14.01 -9.97 5.24
N SER A 125 14.31 -11.22 4.87
CA SER A 125 14.47 -11.66 3.49
C SER A 125 13.18 -12.22 2.87
N ALA A 126 12.09 -12.26 3.63
CA ALA A 126 10.83 -12.85 3.21
C ALA A 126 9.63 -12.08 3.79
N TRP A 127 8.52 -12.12 3.06
CA TRP A 127 7.25 -11.52 3.46
C TRP A 127 6.43 -12.49 4.32
N SER A 128 5.97 -12.01 5.47
CA SER A 128 4.86 -12.64 6.19
C SER A 128 3.56 -12.36 5.44
N THR A 129 2.68 -13.36 5.32
CA THR A 129 1.40 -13.23 4.61
C THR A 129 0.27 -13.71 5.51
N GLY A 130 -0.82 -12.94 5.57
CA GLY A 130 -2.06 -13.31 6.24
C GLY A 130 -3.25 -13.11 5.32
N ILE A 131 -4.30 -13.91 5.53
CA ILE A 131 -5.60 -13.71 4.89
C ILE A 131 -6.60 -13.46 6.01
N ILE A 132 -7.30 -12.35 5.92
CA ILE A 132 -8.31 -11.93 6.87
C ILE A 132 -9.66 -12.01 6.16
N SER A 133 -10.54 -12.87 6.65
CA SER A 133 -11.95 -12.86 6.34
C SER A 133 -12.71 -12.42 7.60
N VAL A 134 -13.87 -11.80 7.41
CA VAL A 134 -14.75 -11.48 8.53
C VAL A 134 -16.16 -11.97 8.19
N GLU A 135 -16.74 -12.75 9.11
CA GLU A 135 -18.03 -13.42 8.89
C GLU A 135 -19.20 -12.42 8.78
N ASP A 136 -19.12 -11.30 9.51
CA ASP A 136 -20.25 -10.37 9.69
C ASP A 136 -20.33 -9.25 8.63
N TYR A 137 -19.31 -9.07 7.77
CA TYR A 137 -19.33 -7.98 6.79
C TYR A 137 -18.45 -8.26 5.56
N ARG A 138 -18.84 -7.68 4.42
CA ARG A 138 -18.04 -7.73 3.19
C ARG A 138 -16.88 -6.74 3.27
N ILE A 139 -15.66 -7.22 3.07
CA ILE A 139 -14.47 -6.37 3.05
C ILE A 139 -14.38 -5.70 1.66
N SER A 140 -14.74 -4.43 1.58
CA SER A 140 -14.50 -3.64 0.35
C SER A 140 -13.03 -3.27 0.21
N ASP A 141 -12.65 -2.82 -0.98
CA ASP A 141 -11.31 -2.28 -1.24
C ASP A 141 -10.90 -1.20 -0.24
N VAL A 142 -9.60 -1.13 0.02
CA VAL A 142 -8.97 -0.08 0.81
C VAL A 142 -8.66 1.08 -0.12
N ASP A 143 -9.06 2.30 0.25
CA ASP A 143 -8.71 3.53 -0.47
C ASP A 143 -7.50 4.22 0.14
N ASN A 144 -7.35 4.13 1.47
CA ASN A 144 -6.29 4.80 2.20
C ASN A 144 -5.73 3.93 3.33
N LEU A 145 -4.42 4.04 3.55
CA LEU A 145 -3.68 3.26 4.54
C LEU A 145 -2.70 4.15 5.28
N VAL A 146 -2.85 4.24 6.60
CA VAL A 146 -2.02 5.10 7.45
C VAL A 146 -1.47 4.30 8.62
N PHE A 147 -0.19 4.52 8.93
CA PHE A 147 0.40 3.99 10.17
C PHE A 147 0.41 5.07 11.25
N ALA A 148 -0.20 4.77 12.40
CA ALA A 148 -0.19 5.65 13.58
C ALA A 148 -0.34 4.81 14.85
N GLY A 149 0.32 5.21 15.95
CA GLY A 149 0.13 4.60 17.26
C GLY A 149 0.39 3.09 17.36
N GLY A 150 1.21 2.52 16.47
CA GLY A 150 1.47 1.06 16.43
C GLY A 150 0.49 0.26 15.57
N PHE A 151 -0.45 0.93 14.88
CA PHE A 151 -1.45 0.30 14.04
C PHE A 151 -1.38 0.79 12.59
N PHE A 152 -1.68 -0.11 11.67
CA PHE A 152 -2.04 0.24 10.30
C PHE A 152 -3.55 0.37 10.20
N TYR A 153 -4.03 1.59 9.96
CA TYR A 153 -5.43 1.91 9.77
C TYR A 153 -5.78 1.87 8.28
N CYS A 154 -6.74 1.04 7.90
CA CYS A 154 -7.22 0.91 6.52
C CYS A 154 -8.62 1.54 6.42
N LEU A 155 -8.74 2.60 5.62
CA LEU A 155 -10.03 3.19 5.26
C LEU A 155 -10.55 2.49 4.01
N HIS A 156 -11.70 1.84 4.13
CA HIS A 156 -12.34 1.09 3.08
C HIS A 156 -13.32 1.96 2.28
N GLN A 157 -13.56 1.61 1.01
CA GLN A 157 -14.53 2.29 0.13
C GLN A 157 -15.94 2.41 0.72
N GLY A 158 -16.36 1.44 1.54
CA GLY A 158 -17.62 1.51 2.28
C GLY A 158 -17.64 2.49 3.46
N GLY A 159 -16.59 3.29 3.67
CA GLY A 159 -16.43 4.20 4.81
C GLY A 159 -16.08 3.50 6.13
N HIS A 160 -15.87 2.19 6.10
CA HIS A 160 -15.45 1.42 7.27
C HIS A 160 -13.96 1.60 7.53
N LEU A 161 -13.58 1.58 8.81
CA LEU A 161 -12.19 1.61 9.23
C LEU A 161 -11.81 0.28 9.87
N SER A 162 -10.64 -0.24 9.51
CA SER A 162 -10.03 -1.38 10.19
C SER A 162 -8.63 -1.02 10.67
N ALA A 163 -8.14 -1.73 11.67
CA ALA A 163 -6.83 -1.54 12.26
C ALA A 163 -6.10 -2.88 12.34
N PHE A 164 -4.85 -2.90 11.87
CA PHE A 164 -3.94 -4.03 12.04
C PHE A 164 -2.85 -3.66 13.06
N SER A 165 -2.76 -4.44 14.16
CA SER A 165 -1.72 -4.28 15.17
C SER A 165 -0.43 -4.95 14.71
N VAL A 166 0.66 -4.18 14.66
CA VAL A 166 1.98 -4.73 14.28
C VAL A 166 2.53 -5.67 15.36
N SER A 167 2.36 -5.32 16.64
CA SER A 167 2.82 -6.15 17.75
C SER A 167 1.91 -7.35 17.98
N GLY A 168 0.60 -7.11 17.99
CA GLY A 168 -0.41 -8.14 18.27
C GLY A 168 -0.72 -9.06 17.09
N HIS A 169 -0.27 -8.71 15.88
CA HIS A 169 -0.57 -9.44 14.64
C HIS A 169 -2.08 -9.69 14.46
N SER A 170 -2.89 -8.74 14.90
CA SER A 170 -4.34 -8.85 14.97
C SER A 170 -5.01 -7.80 14.10
N TRP A 171 -6.13 -8.19 13.50
CA TRP A 171 -6.99 -7.31 12.71
C TRP A 171 -8.25 -6.99 13.50
N THR A 172 -8.71 -5.74 13.46
CA THR A 172 -9.93 -5.31 14.15
C THR A 172 -10.69 -4.30 13.31
N VAL A 173 -12.00 -4.48 13.22
CA VAL A 173 -12.89 -3.48 12.61
C VAL A 173 -13.20 -2.40 13.65
N CYS A 174 -12.94 -1.16 13.30
CA CYS A 174 -13.26 0.00 14.12
C CYS A 174 -14.73 0.37 13.90
N ARG A 175 -15.63 -0.16 14.74
CA ARG A 175 -17.06 0.17 14.69
C ARG A 175 -17.33 1.54 15.34
N SER A 176 -18.31 2.28 14.80
CA SER A 176 -18.64 3.66 15.20
C SER A 176 -19.12 3.77 16.66
N ASP A 177 -19.61 2.68 17.25
CA ASP A 177 -20.06 2.56 18.63
C ASP A 177 -18.93 2.54 19.68
N ARG A 178 -17.66 2.40 19.26
CA ARG A 178 -16.48 2.34 20.15
C ARG A 178 -15.60 3.59 20.14
N TRP A 179 -16.01 4.68 19.47
CA TRP A 179 -15.24 5.93 19.41
C TRP A 179 -15.35 6.80 20.68
N LEU A 180 -16.03 6.33 21.73
CA LEU A 180 -16.15 7.04 23.00
C LEU A 180 -14.86 7.07 23.85
N GLY A 181 -13.71 6.62 23.32
CA GLY A 181 -12.43 6.61 24.02
C GLY A 181 -11.37 7.58 23.48
N ILE A 182 -11.67 8.40 22.47
CA ILE A 182 -10.76 9.49 22.09
C ILE A 182 -11.07 10.68 23.00
N GLU A 183 -10.42 10.71 24.16
CA GLU A 183 -10.32 11.95 24.92
C GLU A 183 -9.78 13.02 23.98
N ARG A 184 -10.53 14.12 23.90
CA ARG A 184 -10.16 15.31 23.14
C ARG A 184 -8.79 15.77 23.64
N CYS A 185 -7.78 15.76 22.78
CA CYS A 185 -6.58 16.54 23.03
C CYS A 185 -6.99 18.02 23.02
N SER A 186 -7.07 18.60 24.23
CA SER A 186 -7.06 20.04 24.49
C SER A 186 -5.70 20.64 24.19
#